data_AF-A0A499VVU8-F1
#
_entry.id   AF-A0A499VVU8-F1
#
_cell.length_a   1.000
_cell.length_b   1.000
_cell.length_c   1.000
_cell.angle_alpha   90.00
_cell.angle_beta   90.00
_cell.angle_gamma   90.00
#
_symmetry.space_group_name_H-M   'P 1'
#
loop_
_entity.id
_entity.type
_entity.pdbx_description
1 polymer ?
#
loop_
_entity_poly.entity_id
_entity_poly.type
_entity_poly.pdbx_seq_one_letter_code
_entity_poly.pdbx_strand_id
1 'polypeptide(L)'
;MARAARECDKLLTLAGRRSDRYSEGLARHQRGLLRLAAGDTDEALRQWKSALDALDGTDTPVVAELRELLIWRRHSTPPPPS
;
A
#
# COMPACT_ATOMS: atom_id res chain seq x y z
N MET A 1 12.62 25.71 25.72
CA MET A 1 12.92 25.58 24.27
C MET A 1 13.49 24.22 23.88
N ALA A 2 14.51 23.67 24.56
CA ALA A 2 15.17 22.41 24.15
C ALA A 2 14.26 21.16 24.07
N ARG A 3 13.21 21.06 24.90
CA ARG A 3 12.23 19.95 24.82
C ARG A 3 11.33 20.04 23.59
N ALA A 4 10.90 21.24 23.22
CA ALA A 4 10.03 21.46 22.06
C ALA A 4 10.77 21.15 20.75
N ALA A 5 12.02 21.58 20.62
CA ALA A 5 12.85 21.26 19.45
C ALA A 5 13.01 19.75 19.24
N ARG A 6 13.37 19.02 20.31
CA ARG A 6 13.47 17.54 20.24
C ARG A 6 12.17 16.86 19.86
N GLU A 7 11.03 17.40 20.28
CA GLU A 7 9.74 16.82 19.91
C GLU A 7 9.39 17.10 18.45
N CYS A 8 9.70 18.30 17.94
CA CYS A 8 9.58 18.60 16.51
C CYS A 8 10.47 17.68 15.65
N ASP A 9 11.73 17.43 16.05
CA ASP A 9 12.64 16.55 15.32
C ASP A 9 12.11 15.12 15.22
N LYS A 10 11.51 14.61 16.30
CA LYS A 10 10.84 13.31 16.30
C LYS A 10 9.63 13.31 15.36
N LEU A 11 8.79 14.34 15.42
CA LEU A 11 7.62 14.45 14.55
C LEU A 11 8.02 14.50 13.07
N LEU A 12 9.06 15.25 12.72
CA LEU A 12 9.60 15.31 11.36
C LEU A 12 10.18 13.96 10.92
N THR A 13 10.93 13.29 11.79
CA THR A 13 11.47 11.94 11.51
C THR A 13 10.35 10.95 11.26
N LEU A 14 9.30 10.97 12.08
CA LEU A 14 8.12 10.12 11.92
C LEU A 14 7.35 10.45 10.64
N ALA A 15 7.17 11.74 10.34
CA ALA A 15 6.53 12.19 9.12
C ALA A 15 7.29 11.74 7.86
N GLY A 16 8.62 11.85 7.87
CA GLY A 16 9.49 11.37 6.80
C GLY A 16 9.34 9.86 6.59
N ARG A 17 9.52 9.07 7.67
CA ARG A 17 9.33 7.60 7.61
C ARG A 17 7.95 7.21 7.09
N ARG A 18 6.90 7.93 7.49
CA ARG A 18 5.54 7.70 7.00
C ARG A 18 5.40 8.07 5.53
N SER A 19 5.99 9.19 5.09
CA SER A 19 6.01 9.60 3.68
C SER A 19 6.68 8.56 2.78
N ASP A 20 7.80 7.99 3.24
CA ASP A 20 8.53 6.95 2.51
C ASP A 20 7.69 5.68 2.39
N ARG A 21 7.16 5.17 3.50
CA ARG A 21 6.28 3.99 3.51
C ARG A 21 4.99 4.20 2.71
N TYR A 22 4.44 5.41 2.74
CA TYR A 22 3.27 5.75 1.94
C TYR A 22 3.58 5.65 0.45
N SER A 23 4.66 6.29 0.00
CA SER A 23 5.10 6.27 -1.40
C SER A 23 5.43 4.85 -1.86
N GLU A 24 6.11 4.09 -1.00
CA GLU A 24 6.45 2.68 -1.22
C GLU A 24 5.19 1.82 -1.40
N GLY A 25 4.18 2.02 -0.55
CA GLY A 25 2.89 1.33 -0.63
C GLY A 25 2.14 1.60 -1.94
N LEU A 26 2.08 2.86 -2.36
CA LEU A 26 1.45 3.24 -3.64
C LEU A 26 2.17 2.62 -4.83
N ALA A 27 3.50 2.64 -4.84
CA ALA A 27 4.31 2.05 -5.91
C ALA A 27 4.07 0.54 -6.02
N ARG A 28 3.98 -0.16 -4.88
CA ARG A 28 3.67 -1.60 -4.86
C ARG A 28 2.26 -1.91 -5.33
N HIS A 29 1.27 -1.09 -4.96
CA HIS A 29 -0.09 -1.25 -5.47
C HIS A 29 -0.13 -1.18 -7.01
N GLN A 30 0.47 -0.14 -7.59
CA GLN A 30 0.57 0.02 -9.05
C GLN A 30 1.36 -1.13 -9.70
N ARG A 31 2.46 -1.56 -9.08
CA ARG A 31 3.23 -2.72 -9.57
C ARG A 31 2.40 -4.00 -9.57
N GLY A 32 1.54 -4.20 -8.57
CA GLY A 32 0.63 -5.36 -8.55
C GLY A 32 -0.41 -5.33 -9.66
N LEU A 33 -0.97 -4.15 -9.99
CA LEU A 33 -1.87 -3.98 -11.15
C LEU A 33 -1.17 -4.37 -12.47
N LEU A 34 0.07 -3.91 -12.66
CA LEU A 34 0.87 -4.26 -13.84
C LEU A 34 1.14 -5.76 -13.95
N ARG A 35 1.39 -6.43 -12.82
CA ARG A 35 1.63 -7.88 -12.77
C ARG A 35 0.37 -8.68 -13.07
N LEU A 36 -0.77 -8.25 -12.53
CA LEU A 36 -2.07 -8.84 -12.86
C LEU A 36 -2.37 -8.71 -14.35
N ALA A 37 -2.16 -7.53 -14.94
CA ALA A 37 -2.36 -7.29 -16.37
C ALA A 37 -1.44 -8.17 -17.25
N ALA A 38 -0.25 -8.51 -16.75
CA ALA A 38 0.67 -9.44 -17.40
C ALA A 38 0.35 -10.93 -17.14
N GLY A 39 -0.71 -11.25 -16.39
CA GLY A 39 -1.11 -12.60 -16.02
C GLY A 39 -0.34 -13.20 -14.83
N ASP A 40 0.67 -12.50 -14.30
CA ASP A 40 1.47 -12.91 -13.14
C ASP A 40 0.74 -12.59 -11.83
N THR A 41 -0.31 -13.38 -11.57
CA THR A 41 -1.23 -13.11 -10.48
C THR A 41 -0.61 -13.35 -9.10
N ASP A 42 0.34 -14.27 -8.98
CA ASP A 42 1.01 -14.56 -7.71
C ASP A 42 1.95 -13.43 -7.29
N GLU A 43 2.67 -12.83 -8.25
CA GLU A 43 3.46 -11.63 -7.97
C GLU A 43 2.57 -10.44 -7.67
N ALA A 44 1.42 -10.29 -8.35
CA ALA A 44 0.44 -9.24 -8.02
C ALA A 44 -0.01 -9.33 -6.55
N LEU A 45 -0.34 -10.54 -6.08
CA LEU A 45 -0.72 -10.79 -4.68
C LEU A 45 0.39 -10.44 -3.69
N ARG A 46 1.64 -10.80 -4.00
CA ARG A 46 2.80 -10.45 -3.14
C ARG A 46 2.96 -8.94 -3.04
N GLN A 47 2.87 -8.23 -4.17
CA GLN A 47 2.98 -6.78 -4.20
C GLN A 47 1.86 -6.11 -3.40
N TRP A 48 0.62 -6.57 -3.54
CA TRP A 48 -0.52 -6.01 -2.82
C TRP A 48 -0.48 -6.27 -1.31
N LYS A 49 0.01 -7.43 -0.86
CA LYS A 49 0.24 -7.68 0.58
C LYS A 49 1.30 -6.74 1.15
N SER A 50 2.43 -6.62 0.48
CA SER A 50 3.49 -5.68 0.90
C SER A 50 3.07 -4.21 0.80
N ALA A 51 2.13 -3.86 -0.10
CA ALA A 51 1.53 -2.54 -0.15
C ALA A 51 0.68 -2.25 1.09
N LEU A 52 -0.14 -3.21 1.53
CA LEU A 52 -0.92 -3.09 2.77
C LEU A 52 -0.01 -2.93 3.99
N ASP A 53 1.07 -3.71 4.09
CA ASP A 53 2.02 -3.59 5.19
C ASP A 53 2.69 -2.20 5.21
N ALA A 54 3.00 -1.64 4.04
CA ALA A 54 3.59 -0.31 3.94
C ALA A 54 2.59 0.81 4.29
N LEU A 55 1.32 0.64 3.92
CA LEU A 55 0.23 1.60 4.17
C LEU A 55 -0.46 1.41 5.53
N ASP A 56 0.00 0.50 6.37
CA ASP A 56 -0.57 0.29 7.70
C ASP A 56 -0.56 1.59 8.53
N GLY A 57 -1.68 1.85 9.20
CA GLY A 57 -1.89 3.09 9.96
C GLY A 57 -2.13 4.35 9.12
N THR A 58 -2.31 4.23 7.79
CA THR A 58 -2.77 5.34 6.93
C THR A 58 -4.28 5.24 6.66
N ASP A 59 -4.91 6.37 6.34
CA ASP A 59 -6.33 6.49 6.01
C ASP A 59 -6.60 6.54 4.50
N THR A 60 -5.61 6.14 3.69
CA THR A 60 -5.71 6.20 2.23
C THR A 60 -6.77 5.23 1.68
N PRO A 61 -7.56 5.64 0.67
CA PRO A 61 -8.55 4.76 0.04
C PRO A 61 -7.91 3.53 -0.62
N VAL A 62 -6.62 3.61 -0.98
CA VAL A 62 -5.87 2.50 -1.57
C VAL A 62 -5.83 1.26 -0.66
N VAL A 63 -5.91 1.43 0.67
CA VAL A 63 -5.99 0.30 1.61
C VAL A 63 -7.30 -0.47 1.44
N ALA A 64 -8.42 0.23 1.22
CA ALA A 64 -9.71 -0.41 0.98
C ALA A 64 -9.71 -1.16 -0.35
N GLU A 65 -9.23 -0.52 -1.41
CA GLU A 65 -9.08 -1.12 -2.73
C GLU A 65 -8.19 -2.38 -2.71
N LEU A 66 -7.03 -2.31 -2.04
CA LEU A 66 -6.13 -3.46 -1.89
C LEU A 66 -6.80 -4.63 -1.16
N ARG A 67 -7.62 -4.36 -0.14
CA ARG A 67 -8.39 -5.41 0.57
C ARG A 67 -9.43 -6.04 -0.35
N GLU A 68 -10.13 -5.25 -1.15
CA GLU A 68 -11.09 -5.74 -2.13
C GLU A 68 -10.41 -6.63 -3.19
N LEU A 69 -9.27 -6.19 -3.73
CA LEU A 69 -8.47 -6.98 -4.68
C LEU A 69 -8.02 -8.33 -4.10
N LEU A 70 -7.60 -8.36 -2.84
CA LEU A 70 -7.21 -9.59 -2.15
C LEU A 70 -8.41 -10.51 -1.86
N ILE A 71 -9.57 -9.95 -1.53
CA ILE A 71 -10.82 -10.71 -1.33
C ILE A 71 -11.29 -11.28 -2.67
N TRP A 72 -11.33 -10.46 -3.72
CA TRP A 72 -11.63 -10.88 -5.09
C TRP A 72 -10.73 -12.04 -5.48
N ARG A 73 -9.41 -11.92 -5.35
CA ARG A 73 -8.53 -13.00 -5.76
C ARG A 73 -8.73 -14.28 -4.94
N ARG A 74 -9.12 -14.17 -3.67
CA ARG A 74 -9.45 -15.34 -2.85
C ARG A 74 -10.75 -16.03 -3.32
N HIS A 75 -11.63 -15.33 -4.04
CA HIS A 75 -12.96 -15.79 -4.40
C HIS A 75 -13.20 -15.96 -5.92
N SER A 76 -12.35 -15.46 -6.82
CA SER A 76 -12.78 -15.18 -8.21
C SER A 76 -12.08 -15.94 -9.33
N THR A 77 -12.91 -16.70 -10.07
CA THR A 77 -13.11 -16.65 -11.53
C THR A 77 -13.30 -15.21 -12.04
N PRO A 78 -12.94 -14.87 -13.29
CA PRO A 78 -12.67 -13.49 -13.74
C PRO A 78 -13.90 -12.55 -13.74
N PRO A 79 -13.72 -11.24 -13.52
CA PRO A 79 -14.81 -10.26 -13.51
C PRO A 79 -15.39 -10.03 -14.93
N PRO A 80 -16.69 -9.68 -15.06
CA PRO A 80 -17.27 -9.34 -16.35
C PRO A 80 -16.68 -8.02 -16.87
N PRO A 81 -16.50 -7.88 -18.20
CA PRO A 81 -16.01 -6.64 -18.79
C PRO A 81 -17.03 -5.51 -18.57
N SER A 82 -16.52 -4.29 -18.39
CA SER A 82 -17.28 -3.05 -18.39
C SER A 82 -17.97 -2.80 -19.72
#